data_AF-A0A8T4T9G0-F1
#
_entry.id   AF-A0A8T4T9G0-F1
#
_cell.length_a   1.000
_cell.length_b   1.000
_cell.length_c   1.000
_cell.angle_alpha   90.00
_cell.angle_beta   90.00
_cell.angle_gamma   90.00
#
_symmetry.space_group_name_H-M   'P 1'
#
loop_
_entity.id
_entity.type
_entity.pdbx_description
1 polymer ?
#
loop_
_entity_poly.entity_id
_entity_poly.type
_entity_poly.pdbx_seq_one_letter_code
_entity_poly.pdbx_strand_id
1 'polypeptide(L)' 'MDEYLAELIGIIIGDGNLSNTQNHYRIGFVGDPKKDKEYFEHIQLLIRKVWNK' A
#
# COMPACT_ATOMS: atom_id res chain seq x y z
N MET A 1 -17.39 -5.29 2.27
CA MET A 1 -15.93 -5.12 2.35
C MET A 1 -15.65 -3.75 1.76
N ASP A 2 -14.91 -2.88 2.45
CA ASP A 2 -14.62 -1.54 1.95
C ASP A 2 -13.84 -1.66 0.63
N GLU A 3 -14.33 -1.06 -0.45
CA GLU A 3 -13.76 -1.18 -1.80
C GLU A 3 -12.29 -0.74 -1.82
N TYR A 4 -11.95 0.29 -1.04
CA TYR A 4 -10.56 0.77 -0.92
C TYR A 4 -9.65 -0.22 -0.20
N LEU A 5 -10.19 -0.95 0.78
CA LEU A 5 -9.43 -2.00 1.48
C LEU A 5 -9.18 -3.19 0.56
N ALA A 6 -10.17 -3.59 -0.24
CA ALA A 6 -10.01 -4.68 -1.21
C ALA A 6 -8.95 -4.33 -2.27
N GLU A 7 -8.98 -3.10 -2.80
CA GLU A 7 -7.99 -2.60 -3.74
C GLU A 7 -6.58 -2.56 -3.13
N LEU A 8 -6.44 -1.99 -1.93
CA LEU A 8 -5.15 -1.93 -1.23
C LEU A 8 -4.56 -3.32 -0.97
N ILE A 9 -5.39 -4.30 -0.58
CA ILE A 9 -4.95 -5.69 -0.41
C ILE A 9 -4.47 -6.28 -1.75
N GLY A 10 -5.19 -6.02 -2.85
CA GLY A 10 -4.78 -6.46 -4.18
C GLY A 10 -3.39 -5.93 -4.57
N ILE A 11 -3.14 -4.65 -4.31
CA ILE A 11 -1.84 -4.03 -4.55
C ILE A 11 -0.75 -4.66 -3.67
N ILE A 12 -1.03 -4.89 -2.38
CA ILE A 12 -0.07 -5.54 -1.47
C ILE A 12 0.29 -6.95 -1.94
N ILE A 13 -0.67 -7.69 -2.50
CA ILE A 13 -0.45 -9.06 -3.02
C ILE A 13 0.36 -9.03 -4.32
N GLY A 14 0.13 -8.05 -5.20
CA GLY A 14 0.81 -7.94 -6.49
C GLY A 14 2.23 -7.36 -6.40
N ASP A 15 2.34 -6.17 -5.82
CA ASP A 15 3.55 -5.33 -5.87
C ASP A 15 4.17 -5.09 -4.48
N GLY A 16 3.54 -5.62 -3.44
CA GLY A 16 3.95 -5.45 -2.06
C GLY A 16 5.10 -6.38 -1.67
N ASN A 17 5.96 -5.87 -0.79
CA ASN A 17 6.93 -6.66 -0.03
C ASN A 17 6.61 -6.53 1.46
N LEU A 18 6.17 -7.64 2.06
CA LEU A 18 5.85 -7.71 3.48
C LEU A 18 7.02 -8.31 4.25
N SER A 19 7.53 -7.56 5.22
CA SER A 19 8.57 -8.01 6.14
C SER A 19 8.13 -7.82 7.59
N ASN A 20 8.54 -8.73 8.46
CA ASN A 20 8.31 -8.62 9.90
C ASN A 20 9.60 -8.17 10.58
N THR A 21 9.53 -7.10 11.35
CA THR A 21 10.61 -6.63 12.22
C THR A 21 10.15 -6.70 13.67
N GLN A 22 10.56 -7.75 14.40
CA GLN A 22 10.35 -8.08 15.83
C GLN A 22 8.95 -7.84 16.46
N ASN A 23 8.30 -6.69 16.24
CA ASN A 23 6.95 -6.32 16.67
C ASN A 23 6.14 -5.50 15.64
N HIS A 24 6.64 -5.29 14.43
CA HIS A 24 5.96 -4.48 13.40
C HIS A 24 6.02 -5.18 12.04
N TYR A 25 4.94 -5.00 11.27
CA TYR A 25 4.95 -5.34 9.86
C TYR A 25 5.35 -4.11 9.06
N ARG A 26 6.34 -4.28 8.17
CA ARG A 26 6.71 -3.30 7.18
C ARG A 26 6.22 -3.76 5.82
N ILE A 27 5.41 -2.92 5.19
CA ILE A 27 4.98 -3.08 3.80
C ILE A 27 5.79 -2.09 2.96
N GLY A 28 6.56 -2.61 2.01
CA GLY A 28 7.13 -1.85 0.91
C GLY A 28 6.33 -2.10 -0.36
N PHE A 29 6.43 -1.19 -1.33
CA PHE A 29 5.90 -1.37 -2.68
C PHE A 29 7.06 -1.25 -3.66
N VAL A 30 7.08 -2.11 -4.67
CA VAL A 30 8.12 -2.11 -5.71
C VAL A 30 7.82 -1.01 -6.74
N GLY A 31 8.84 -0.23 -7.13
CA GLY A 31 8.71 0.85 -8.13
C GLY A 31 9.74 1.96 -7.92
N ASP A 32 9.72 2.98 -8.79
CA ASP A 32 10.50 4.21 -8.66
C ASP A 32 9.55 5.37 -8.29
N PRO A 33 9.56 5.87 -7.04
CA PRO A 33 8.64 6.93 -6.60
C PRO A 33 8.70 8.23 -7.41
N LYS A 34 9.78 8.47 -8.16
CA LYS A 34 9.90 9.66 -9.03
C LYS A 34 9.27 9.43 -10.40
N LYS A 35 9.34 8.21 -10.93
CA LYS A 35 8.76 7.86 -12.24
C LYS A 35 7.30 7.44 -12.12
N ASP A 36 6.98 6.69 -11.07
CA ASP A 36 5.67 6.11 -10.79
C ASP A 36 4.89 6.98 -9.79
N LYS A 37 5.10 8.30 -9.85
CA LYS A 37 4.59 9.25 -8.85
C LYS A 37 3.09 9.09 -8.62
N GLU A 38 2.30 9.02 -9.70
CA GLU A 38 0.83 8.90 -9.63
C GLU A 38 0.38 7.62 -8.93
N TYR A 39 1.09 6.50 -9.17
CA TYR A 39 0.82 5.22 -8.53
C TYR A 39 1.10 5.29 -7.02
N PHE A 40 2.24 5.84 -6.61
CA PHE A 40 2.56 6.00 -5.20
C PHE A 40 1.63 7.02 -4.50
N GLU A 41 1.21 8.09 -5.17
CA GLU A 41 0.20 9.03 -4.67
C GLU A 41 -1.16 8.33 -4.47
N HIS A 42 -1.56 7.46 -5.41
CA HIS A 42 -2.77 6.65 -5.30
C HIS A 42 -2.73 5.69 -4.11
N ILE A 43 -1.63 4.96 -3.92
CA ILE A 43 -1.45 4.08 -2.75
C ILE A 43 -1.56 4.88 -1.45
N GLN A 44 -0.95 6.06 -1.37
CA GLN A 44 -1.04 6.92 -0.19
C GLN A 44 -2.49 7.36 0.09
N LEU A 45 -3.26 7.66 -0.96
CA LEU A 45 -4.68 8.00 -0.84
C LEU A 45 -5.49 6.80 -0.32
N LEU A 46 -5.28 5.61 -0.86
CA LEU A 46 -5.94 4.37 -0.40
C LEU A 46 -5.64 4.10 1.07
N ILE A 47 -4.37 4.19 1.48
CA ILE A 47 -3.99 4.01 2.90
C ILE A 47 -4.72 5.02 3.79
N ARG A 48 -4.79 6.30 3.40
CA ARG A 48 -5.53 7.32 4.17
C ARG A 48 -7.02 7.02 4.26
N LYS A 49 -7.64 6.55 3.17
CA LYS A 49 -9.07 6.20 3.13
C LYS A 49 -9.39 5.01 4.02
N VAL A 50 -8.52 3.99 4.04
CA VAL A 50 -8.70 2.79 4.87
C VAL A 50 -8.41 3.06 6.35
N TRP A 51 -7.41 3.91 6.65
CA TRP A 51 -6.93 4.13 8.01
C TRP A 51 -7.67 5.24 8.76
N ASN A 52 -8.17 6.27 8.05
CA ASN A 52 -9.11 7.23 8.64
C ASN A 52 -10.49 6.57 8.72
N LYS A 53 -10.74 5.87 9.82
CA LYS A 53 -12.10 5.62 10.30
C LYS A 53 -12.78 6.93 10.71
#